data_AF-H9UKC5-F1
#
_entry.id   AF-H9UKC5-F1
#
_cell.length_a   1.000
_cell.length_b   1.000
_cell.length_c   1.000
_cell.angle_alpha   90.00
_cell.angle_beta   90.00
_cell.angle_gamma   90.00
#
_symmetry.space_group_name_H-M   'P 1'
#
loop_
_entity.id
_entity.type
_entity.pdbx_description
1 polymer ?
#
loop_
_entity_poly.entity_id
_entity_poly.type
_entity_poly.pdbx_seq_one_letter_code
_entity_poly.pdbx_strand_id
1 'polypeptide(L)'
;MTSNPGRFAGRNISVVRDLSVDEQRYLYQQARRLKQAMLSGENVDEFRRLDADLGAYLVFLEDSTRTKESFRNAAKFHGVKVNDFDAKSSSFAKKETITDTIRMLYGYSSRSLFIVRSRLEGTCTWLHRVLTQYGHNAGLPQPSFINAGDGRHEHPTQEFLDEFSFLEQLDWNDEEIHVALVGDLFHGRTVHSKADGLRIFRRVKVDLVAPGDLQLPPYYRQKMERAGFIVREFDSIDDYLHTDNPAPLWYFTRLQLERMGDKVRDRADQLRYAVTVRPEHTPRFPSGAKLFHPLPRHGSQPTIPHFLDATPLNGWDVQSMNGYFTRIALIGLLTGVIGNDFSGYSPPEESYDEEFLIDAPVKSKPKPNFKVGIKPVEHGLVIDHIGLGDDPRTIWDHIEKIRRILDLNCVSSHGVYKGHSGRNHKGIISIPGESTMDESRMKILAAIAPNATVNMVEEGRVIRKVRLSMPPRVYGLDSIACKNPDCIAFPENGEFVEQEFVRYGSDAFVCRYCEKPHTYREIWRD
;
A
#
# COMPACT_ATOMS: atom_id res chain seq x y z
N MET A 1 -19.10 -15.55 29.62
CA MET A 1 -19.46 -14.13 29.49
C MET A 1 -18.79 -13.62 28.22
N THR A 2 -19.55 -13.43 27.15
CA THR A 2 -19.04 -12.91 25.87
C THR A 2 -18.67 -11.44 26.08
N SER A 3 -17.41 -11.17 26.46
CA SER A 3 -16.92 -9.81 26.51
C SER A 3 -17.06 -9.20 25.13
N ASN A 4 -17.76 -8.06 25.04
CA ASN A 4 -17.87 -7.29 23.81
C ASN A 4 -16.46 -7.17 23.22
N PRO A 5 -16.19 -7.75 22.02
CA PRO A 5 -14.89 -7.59 21.38
C PRO A 5 -14.76 -6.10 21.15
N GLY A 6 -13.86 -5.43 21.89
CA GLY A 6 -13.75 -3.97 21.87
C GLY A 6 -13.70 -3.44 20.44
N ARG A 7 -14.05 -2.17 20.21
CA ARG A 7 -14.28 -1.57 18.87
C ARG A 7 -13.21 -1.90 17.79
N PHE A 8 -11.98 -2.17 18.18
CA PHE A 8 -10.85 -2.44 17.29
C PHE A 8 -10.48 -3.92 17.19
N ALA A 9 -11.15 -4.80 17.92
CA ALA A 9 -10.87 -6.22 17.96
C ALA A 9 -11.16 -6.89 16.60
N GLY A 10 -10.22 -7.70 16.11
CA GLY A 10 -10.33 -8.35 14.80
C GLY A 10 -9.90 -7.47 13.63
N ARG A 11 -9.50 -6.21 13.86
CA ARG A 11 -8.94 -5.36 12.80
C ARG A 11 -7.53 -5.82 12.39
N ASN A 12 -7.20 -5.47 11.15
CA ASN A 12 -5.89 -5.69 10.56
C ASN A 12 -5.15 -4.35 10.45
N ILE A 13 -3.83 -4.41 10.65
CA ILE A 13 -2.88 -3.33 10.45
C ILE A 13 -1.86 -3.81 9.41
N SER A 14 -2.26 -3.76 8.15
CA SER A 14 -1.40 -3.99 6.98
C SER A 14 -0.62 -2.74 6.60
N VAL A 15 -1.29 -1.59 6.57
CA VAL A 15 -0.76 -0.31 6.12
C VAL A 15 -1.08 0.79 7.13
N VAL A 16 -0.39 1.93 7.05
CA VAL A 16 -0.57 3.03 8.02
C VAL A 16 -2.01 3.55 8.04
N ARG A 17 -2.65 3.60 6.87
CA ARG A 17 -4.02 4.09 6.68
C ARG A 17 -5.11 3.16 7.23
N ASP A 18 -4.75 1.96 7.69
CA ASP A 18 -5.71 1.06 8.36
C ASP A 18 -6.18 1.64 9.70
N LEU A 19 -5.47 2.62 10.27
CA LEU A 19 -5.97 3.50 11.32
C LEU A 19 -6.23 4.88 10.76
N SER A 20 -7.40 5.47 11.06
CA SER A 20 -7.62 6.89 10.78
C SER A 20 -6.67 7.77 11.58
N VAL A 21 -6.54 9.03 11.19
CA VAL A 21 -5.77 10.02 11.95
C VAL A 21 -6.24 10.13 13.40
N ASP A 22 -7.55 10.07 13.66
CA ASP A 22 -8.09 10.11 15.03
C ASP A 22 -7.73 8.85 15.82
N GLU A 23 -7.74 7.69 15.19
CA GLU A 23 -7.36 6.41 15.80
C GLU A 23 -5.85 6.35 16.08
N GLN A 24 -5.03 6.91 15.19
CA GLN A 24 -3.59 7.09 15.41
C GLN A 24 -3.32 8.04 16.58
N ARG A 25 -4.01 9.20 16.64
CA ARG A 25 -3.91 10.11 17.80
C ARG A 25 -4.27 9.39 19.10
N TYR A 26 -5.35 8.62 19.10
CA TYR A 26 -5.74 7.83 20.26
C TYR A 26 -4.66 6.80 20.64
N LEU A 27 -4.12 6.06 19.67
CA LEU A 27 -3.00 5.13 19.88
C LEU A 27 -1.82 5.84 20.57
N TYR A 28 -1.44 7.03 20.10
CA TYR A 28 -0.33 7.80 20.67
C TYR A 28 -0.62 8.35 22.06
N GLN A 29 -1.84 8.79 22.33
CA GLN A 29 -2.27 9.19 23.67
C GLN A 29 -2.17 8.03 24.66
N GLN A 30 -2.62 6.83 24.28
CA GLN A 30 -2.52 5.66 25.15
C GLN A 30 -1.08 5.19 25.34
N ALA A 31 -0.27 5.20 24.28
CA ALA A 31 1.16 4.88 24.37
C ALA A 31 1.91 5.88 25.27
N ARG A 32 1.55 7.18 25.22
CA ARG A 32 2.11 8.23 26.07
C ARG A 32 1.75 8.00 27.54
N ARG A 33 0.47 7.77 27.84
CA ARG A 33 -0.01 7.47 29.20
C ARG A 33 0.72 6.26 29.78
N LEU A 34 0.80 5.17 29.01
CA LEU A 34 1.53 3.97 29.40
C LEU A 34 3.01 4.28 29.69
N LYS A 35 3.69 4.99 28.78
CA LYS A 35 5.10 5.36 28.95
C LYS A 35 5.30 6.17 30.23
N GLN A 36 4.47 7.18 30.48
CA GLN A 36 4.55 8.02 31.68
C GLN A 36 4.30 7.23 32.97
N ALA A 37 3.28 6.37 32.99
CA ALA A 37 2.96 5.52 34.14
C ALA A 37 4.12 4.55 34.44
N MET A 38 4.68 3.88 33.42
CA MET A 38 5.82 2.97 33.60
C MET A 38 7.07 3.67 34.11
N LEU A 39 7.37 4.88 33.60
CA LEU A 39 8.54 5.66 34.05
C LEU A 39 8.38 6.21 35.47
N SER A 40 7.14 6.49 35.88
CA SER A 40 6.83 7.04 37.21
C SER A 40 6.60 5.94 38.26
N GLY A 41 6.63 4.66 37.86
CA GLY A 41 6.37 3.52 38.75
C GLY A 41 4.89 3.36 39.14
N GLU A 42 3.97 3.95 38.38
CA GLU A 42 2.53 3.85 38.60
C GLU A 42 1.98 2.48 38.17
N ASN A 43 0.76 2.18 38.61
CA ASN A 43 0.06 0.97 38.20
C ASN A 43 -0.34 1.04 36.71
N VAL A 44 -0.07 -0.03 35.97
CA VAL A 44 -0.34 -0.13 34.52
C VAL A 44 -1.34 -1.25 34.17
N ASP A 45 -2.10 -1.73 35.15
CA ASP A 45 -3.04 -2.83 34.96
C ASP A 45 -4.18 -2.45 34.03
N GLU A 46 -4.52 -1.16 33.90
CA GLU A 46 -5.49 -0.68 32.89
C GLU A 46 -5.05 -0.99 31.45
N PHE A 47 -3.75 -1.08 31.20
CA PHE A 47 -3.18 -1.43 29.90
C PHE A 47 -2.94 -2.92 29.72
N ARG A 48 -3.19 -3.73 30.77
CA ARG A 48 -2.89 -5.16 30.79
C ARG A 48 -4.16 -5.95 31.03
N ARG A 49 -4.56 -6.74 30.03
CA ARG A 49 -5.58 -7.78 30.22
C ARG A 49 -4.93 -9.14 30.07
N LEU A 50 -4.83 -9.86 31.19
CA LEU A 50 -4.40 -11.26 31.18
C LEU A 50 -5.44 -12.09 30.42
N ASP A 51 -5.21 -12.30 29.13
CA ASP A 51 -6.06 -13.09 28.24
C ASP A 51 -5.33 -14.38 27.85
N ALA A 52 -5.52 -15.43 28.64
CA ALA A 52 -4.91 -16.74 28.40
C ALA A 52 -5.49 -17.46 27.17
N ASP A 53 -6.63 -17.00 26.64
CA ASP A 53 -7.29 -17.58 25.47
C ASP A 53 -6.83 -16.93 24.16
N LEU A 54 -6.11 -15.81 24.26
CA LEU A 54 -5.45 -15.14 23.15
C LEU A 54 -4.07 -15.76 22.86
N GLY A 55 -3.91 -16.25 21.63
CA GLY A 55 -2.62 -16.63 21.06
C GLY A 55 -2.03 -15.48 20.24
N ALA A 56 -0.84 -15.02 20.62
CA ALA A 56 -0.03 -14.09 19.83
C ALA A 56 1.06 -14.89 19.08
N TYR A 57 0.97 -14.91 17.75
CA TYR A 57 1.86 -15.67 16.87
C TYR A 57 2.84 -14.72 16.18
N LEU A 58 4.12 -14.86 16.48
CA LEU A 58 5.21 -14.13 15.82
C LEU A 58 5.65 -14.90 14.59
N VAL A 59 5.18 -14.50 13.41
CA VAL A 59 5.48 -15.13 12.13
C VAL A 59 6.50 -14.28 11.37
N PHE A 60 7.78 -14.55 11.60
CA PHE A 60 8.87 -13.82 10.96
C PHE A 60 9.54 -14.70 9.91
N LEU A 61 9.15 -14.52 8.65
CA LEU A 61 9.71 -15.22 7.49
C LEU A 61 11.00 -14.56 6.97
N GLU A 62 11.32 -13.36 7.48
CA GLU A 62 12.59 -12.66 7.27
C GLU A 62 13.26 -12.33 8.60
N ASP A 63 14.60 -12.32 8.60
CA ASP A 63 15.40 -12.01 9.79
C ASP A 63 15.08 -10.59 10.33
N SER A 64 14.67 -10.53 11.60
CA SER A 64 14.47 -9.26 12.31
C SER A 64 14.51 -9.42 13.82
N THR A 65 15.70 -9.26 14.42
CA THR A 65 15.85 -9.41 15.86
C THR A 65 15.09 -8.34 16.64
N ARG A 66 15.36 -7.04 16.39
CA ARG A 66 14.74 -5.95 17.17
C ARG A 66 13.22 -5.93 17.07
N THR A 67 12.67 -6.05 15.87
CA THR A 67 11.22 -6.02 15.67
C THR A 67 10.55 -7.21 16.35
N LYS A 68 11.15 -8.40 16.27
CA LYS A 68 10.62 -9.61 16.89
C LYS A 68 10.68 -9.56 18.41
N GLU A 69 11.84 -9.23 19.00
CA GLU A 69 11.99 -9.07 20.45
C GLU A 69 11.05 -7.99 21.01
N SER A 70 11.10 -6.83 20.37
CA SER A 70 10.02 -5.89 20.15
C SER A 70 8.62 -6.34 20.57
N PHE A 71 8.00 -7.06 19.64
CA PHE A 71 6.63 -7.56 19.77
C PHE A 71 6.52 -8.68 20.79
N ARG A 72 7.53 -9.53 20.94
CA ARG A 72 7.51 -10.60 21.95
C ARG A 72 7.34 -10.03 23.34
N ASN A 73 8.08 -8.98 23.67
CA ASN A 73 7.97 -8.32 24.97
C ASN A 73 6.64 -7.58 25.12
N ALA A 74 6.14 -6.94 24.06
CA ALA A 74 4.84 -6.30 24.07
C ALA A 74 3.68 -7.30 24.25
N ALA A 75 3.74 -8.46 23.63
CA ALA A 75 2.75 -9.52 23.82
C ALA A 75 2.83 -10.12 25.23
N LYS A 76 4.04 -10.41 25.73
CA LYS A 76 4.25 -10.87 27.12
C LYS A 76 3.72 -9.87 28.15
N PHE A 77 3.80 -8.57 27.88
CA PHE A 77 3.22 -7.55 28.76
C PHE A 77 1.72 -7.75 28.99
N HIS A 78 0.98 -8.25 27.98
CA HIS A 78 -0.45 -8.56 28.08
C HIS A 78 -0.73 -9.95 28.71
N GLY A 79 0.28 -10.73 29.07
CA GLY A 79 0.09 -12.05 29.68
C GLY A 79 -0.58 -13.10 28.77
N VAL A 80 -0.47 -12.91 27.44
CA VAL A 80 -1.05 -13.81 26.42
C VAL A 80 -0.12 -14.97 26.09
N LYS A 81 -0.63 -16.01 25.42
CA LYS A 81 0.20 -17.13 24.92
C LYS A 81 1.03 -16.66 23.73
N VAL A 82 2.35 -16.53 23.89
CA VAL A 82 3.24 -16.11 22.81
C VAL A 82 3.88 -17.31 22.13
N ASN A 83 3.62 -17.47 20.83
CA ASN A 83 4.19 -18.51 19.99
C ASN A 83 5.16 -17.90 18.98
N ASP A 84 6.36 -18.47 18.91
CA ASP A 84 7.37 -18.09 17.92
C ASP A 84 7.35 -19.11 16.77
N PHE A 85 6.97 -18.67 15.58
CA PHE A 85 6.98 -19.53 14.40
C PHE A 85 8.36 -19.53 13.77
N ASP A 86 9.04 -20.67 13.86
CA ASP A 86 10.33 -20.87 13.20
C ASP A 86 10.15 -21.30 11.75
N ALA A 87 10.23 -20.34 10.84
CA ALA A 87 10.09 -20.57 9.40
C ALA A 87 11.10 -21.61 8.87
N LYS A 88 12.33 -21.67 9.43
CA LYS A 88 13.42 -22.53 8.93
C LYS A 88 13.20 -24.02 9.23
N SER A 89 12.49 -24.33 10.32
CA SER A 89 12.16 -25.72 10.71
C SER A 89 10.72 -26.14 10.39
N SER A 90 9.89 -25.22 9.91
CA SER A 90 8.47 -25.45 9.64
C SER A 90 8.18 -26.06 8.25
N SER A 91 6.91 -26.46 8.05
CA SER A 91 6.35 -26.95 6.78
C SER A 91 6.49 -25.98 5.59
N PHE A 92 6.88 -24.71 5.81
CA PHE A 92 7.29 -23.81 4.72
C PHE A 92 8.40 -24.42 3.85
N ALA A 93 9.30 -25.21 4.45
CA ALA A 93 10.34 -25.96 3.72
C ALA A 93 9.77 -27.00 2.74
N LYS A 94 8.48 -27.36 2.85
CA LYS A 94 7.76 -28.32 2.00
C LYS A 94 6.89 -27.65 0.92
N LYS A 95 7.08 -26.34 0.65
CA LYS A 95 6.30 -25.55 -0.33
C LYS A 95 4.81 -25.43 0.02
N GLU A 96 4.46 -25.40 1.30
CA GLU A 96 3.11 -25.04 1.75
C GLU A 96 2.87 -23.53 1.52
N THR A 97 1.63 -23.15 1.18
CA THR A 97 1.25 -21.73 1.05
C THR A 97 1.25 -21.04 2.41
N ILE A 98 1.54 -19.73 2.45
CA ILE A 98 1.45 -18.98 3.70
C ILE A 98 0.02 -19.04 4.28
N THR A 99 -0.97 -19.09 3.39
CA THR A 99 -2.38 -19.15 3.76
C THR A 99 -2.70 -20.40 4.56
N ASP A 100 -2.24 -21.58 4.11
CA ASP A 100 -2.51 -22.85 4.77
C ASP A 100 -1.76 -22.97 6.10
N THR A 101 -0.49 -22.52 6.14
CA THR A 101 0.28 -22.47 7.39
C THR A 101 -0.40 -21.61 8.45
N ILE A 102 -0.86 -20.39 8.10
CA ILE A 102 -1.52 -19.50 9.07
C ILE A 102 -2.92 -20.02 9.43
N ARG A 103 -3.66 -20.62 8.48
CA ARG A 103 -4.95 -21.26 8.76
C ARG A 103 -4.81 -22.36 9.81
N MET A 104 -3.75 -23.16 9.75
CA MET A 104 -3.45 -24.18 10.75
C MET A 104 -3.22 -23.56 12.14
N LEU A 105 -2.40 -22.50 12.24
CA LEU A 105 -2.15 -21.81 13.51
C LEU A 105 -3.40 -21.13 14.07
N TYR A 106 -4.26 -20.59 13.20
CA TYR A 106 -5.50 -19.91 13.57
C TYR A 106 -6.45 -20.83 14.34
N GLY A 107 -6.45 -22.14 14.07
CA GLY A 107 -7.26 -23.12 14.78
C GLY A 107 -6.75 -23.48 16.20
N TYR A 108 -5.56 -23.04 16.61
CA TYR A 108 -4.96 -23.45 17.89
C TYR A 108 -5.34 -22.59 19.09
N SER A 109 -5.92 -21.41 18.86
CA SER A 109 -6.34 -20.49 19.93
C SER A 109 -7.76 -20.00 19.70
N SER A 110 -8.50 -19.76 20.79
CA SER A 110 -9.85 -19.21 20.71
C SER A 110 -9.86 -17.79 20.13
N ARG A 111 -8.80 -17.00 20.39
CA ARG A 111 -8.55 -15.71 19.72
C ARG A 111 -7.11 -15.70 19.22
N SER A 112 -6.89 -15.10 18.06
CA SER A 112 -5.56 -15.10 17.42
C SER A 112 -5.14 -13.70 16.99
N LEU A 113 -3.92 -13.33 17.37
CA LEU A 113 -3.20 -12.16 16.88
C LEU A 113 -1.95 -12.64 16.13
N PHE A 114 -1.85 -12.32 14.85
CA PHE A 114 -0.70 -12.65 14.03
C PHE A 114 0.15 -11.41 13.79
N ILE A 115 1.41 -11.47 14.17
CA ILE A 115 2.41 -10.44 13.86
C ILE A 115 3.30 -11.02 12.77
N VAL A 116 3.14 -10.51 11.55
CA VAL A 116 3.70 -11.13 10.35
C VAL A 116 4.77 -10.21 9.76
N ARG A 117 5.94 -10.80 9.46
CA ARG A 117 6.97 -10.18 8.63
C ARG A 117 7.28 -11.11 7.46
N SER A 118 7.12 -10.61 6.24
CA SER A 118 7.18 -11.40 5.01
C SER A 118 7.98 -10.69 3.93
N ARG A 119 8.54 -11.45 2.98
CA ARG A 119 9.05 -10.88 1.73
C ARG A 119 7.94 -10.45 0.78
N LEU A 120 6.80 -11.13 0.87
CA LEU A 120 5.68 -10.93 -0.03
C LEU A 120 4.84 -9.73 0.42
N GLU A 121 4.70 -8.75 -0.46
CA GLU A 121 3.94 -7.52 -0.26
C GLU A 121 2.44 -7.82 -0.25
N GLY A 122 1.72 -7.21 0.69
CA GLY A 122 0.29 -7.37 0.89
C GLY A 122 -0.12 -8.64 1.63
N THR A 123 0.83 -9.33 2.25
CA THR A 123 0.60 -10.59 2.98
C THR A 123 -0.50 -10.47 4.04
N CYS A 124 -0.43 -9.49 4.93
CA CYS A 124 -1.42 -9.30 5.99
C CYS A 124 -2.82 -9.00 5.43
N THR A 125 -2.91 -8.23 4.34
CA THR A 125 -4.18 -7.87 3.70
C THR A 125 -4.87 -9.10 3.14
N TRP A 126 -4.11 -9.97 2.45
CA TRP A 126 -4.64 -11.24 1.95
C TRP A 126 -5.06 -12.17 3.09
N LEU A 127 -4.18 -12.39 4.07
CA LEU A 127 -4.44 -13.31 5.18
C LEU A 127 -5.65 -12.87 6.01
N HIS A 128 -5.79 -11.58 6.31
CA HIS A 128 -6.94 -11.05 7.03
C HIS A 128 -8.24 -11.29 6.27
N ARG A 129 -8.27 -11.01 4.96
CA ARG A 129 -9.46 -11.25 4.12
C ARG A 129 -9.87 -12.72 4.12
N VAL A 130 -8.96 -13.62 3.74
CA VAL A 130 -9.28 -15.03 3.56
C VAL A 130 -9.59 -15.73 4.89
N LEU A 131 -8.90 -15.35 5.98
CA LEU A 131 -9.12 -15.95 7.29
C LEU A 131 -10.29 -15.35 8.07
N THR A 132 -10.70 -14.11 7.76
CA THR A 132 -11.98 -13.57 8.25
C THR A 132 -13.14 -14.39 7.69
N GLN A 133 -13.14 -14.64 6.37
CA GLN A 133 -14.18 -15.47 5.74
C GLN A 133 -14.17 -16.91 6.25
N TYR A 134 -12.98 -17.52 6.36
CA TYR A 134 -12.85 -18.87 6.92
C TYR A 134 -13.32 -18.93 8.37
N GLY A 135 -12.93 -17.95 9.20
CA GLY A 135 -13.35 -17.84 10.59
C GLY A 135 -14.86 -17.75 10.75
N HIS A 136 -15.51 -16.89 9.96
CA HIS A 136 -16.96 -16.79 9.91
C HIS A 136 -17.62 -18.14 9.60
N ASN A 137 -17.13 -18.85 8.58
CA ASN A 137 -17.68 -20.16 8.18
C ASN A 137 -17.43 -21.26 9.23
N ALA A 138 -16.34 -21.18 9.98
CA ALA A 138 -15.97 -22.15 11.00
C ALA A 138 -16.48 -21.80 12.42
N GLY A 139 -17.16 -20.67 12.60
CA GLY A 139 -17.60 -20.18 13.91
C GLY A 139 -16.46 -19.73 14.83
N LEU A 140 -15.32 -19.32 14.26
CA LEU A 140 -14.15 -18.84 14.99
C LEU A 140 -14.13 -17.30 15.07
N PRO A 141 -13.67 -16.70 16.19
CA PRO A 141 -13.52 -15.25 16.29
C PRO A 141 -12.52 -14.68 15.30
N GLN A 142 -12.86 -13.56 14.67
CA GLN A 142 -12.04 -12.91 13.65
C GLN A 142 -10.59 -12.68 14.13
N PRO A 143 -9.58 -13.13 13.37
CA PRO A 143 -8.18 -12.94 13.73
C PRO A 143 -7.73 -11.49 13.45
N SER A 144 -6.81 -10.99 14.27
CA SER A 144 -6.14 -9.71 14.04
C SER A 144 -4.77 -9.93 13.41
N PHE A 145 -4.36 -9.03 12.52
CA PHE A 145 -3.05 -9.08 11.85
C PHE A 145 -2.30 -7.76 12.08
N ILE A 146 -0.99 -7.86 12.34
CA ILE A 146 -0.08 -6.73 12.40
C ILE A 146 1.06 -6.98 11.42
N ASN A 147 1.21 -6.09 10.44
CA ASN A 147 2.35 -6.06 9.54
C ASN A 147 3.60 -5.51 10.24
N ALA A 148 4.55 -6.40 10.50
CA ALA A 148 5.89 -6.09 11.03
C ALA A 148 6.93 -5.87 9.90
N GLY A 149 6.44 -5.67 8.67
CA GLY A 149 7.17 -5.35 7.45
C GLY A 149 6.91 -6.37 6.35
N ASP A 150 6.46 -5.93 5.18
CA ASP A 150 6.22 -6.77 4.01
C ASP A 150 7.01 -6.28 2.78
N GLY A 151 8.07 -7.00 2.41
CA GLY A 151 8.89 -6.66 1.25
C GLY A 151 9.36 -5.21 1.25
N ARG A 152 9.15 -4.51 0.13
CA ARG A 152 9.41 -3.07 -0.05
C ARG A 152 8.15 -2.21 0.07
N HIS A 153 7.01 -2.83 0.39
CA HIS A 153 5.71 -2.18 0.45
C HIS A 153 5.57 -1.33 1.71
N GLU A 154 5.32 -1.93 2.87
CA GLU A 154 4.93 -1.19 4.06
C GLU A 154 5.60 -1.68 5.36
N HIS A 155 5.63 -0.80 6.36
CA HIS A 155 6.00 -1.15 7.74
C HIS A 155 5.24 -0.25 8.73
N PRO A 156 3.92 -0.43 8.90
CA PRO A 156 3.08 0.54 9.60
C PRO A 156 3.49 0.75 11.06
N THR A 157 3.91 -0.32 11.74
CA THR A 157 4.33 -0.25 13.15
C THR A 157 5.67 0.45 13.37
N GLN A 158 6.50 0.59 12.32
CA GLN A 158 7.67 1.47 12.35
C GLN A 158 7.23 2.92 12.14
N GLU A 159 6.29 3.19 11.24
CA GLU A 159 5.79 4.55 11.07
C GLU A 159 5.10 5.07 12.34
N PHE A 160 4.27 4.26 13.00
CA PHE A 160 3.61 4.64 14.25
C PHE A 160 4.59 4.98 15.38
N LEU A 161 5.72 4.27 15.48
CA LEU A 161 6.72 4.58 16.51
C LEU A 161 7.57 5.80 16.12
N ASP A 162 7.73 6.08 14.83
CA ASP A 162 8.40 7.28 14.33
C ASP A 162 7.55 8.52 14.64
N GLU A 163 6.27 8.49 14.26
CA GLU A 163 5.31 9.57 14.54
C GLU A 163 5.18 9.85 16.03
N PHE A 164 5.07 8.82 16.86
CA PHE A 164 5.08 8.97 18.31
C PHE A 164 6.35 9.68 18.81
N SER A 165 7.51 9.34 18.24
CA SER A 165 8.78 9.95 18.62
C SER A 165 8.92 11.39 18.11
N PHE A 166 8.38 11.71 16.94
CA PHE A 166 8.32 13.07 16.42
C PHE A 166 7.40 13.94 17.27
N LEU A 167 6.19 13.44 17.60
CA LEU A 167 5.26 14.13 18.49
C LEU A 167 5.91 14.35 19.85
N GLU A 168 6.56 13.35 20.43
CA GLU A 168 7.28 13.50 21.69
C GLU A 168 8.37 14.58 21.63
N GLN A 169 9.15 14.63 20.54
CA GLN A 169 10.18 15.64 20.33
C GLN A 169 9.62 17.05 20.10
N LEU A 170 8.38 17.15 19.61
CA LEU A 170 7.66 18.40 19.36
C LEU A 170 6.71 18.76 20.52
N ASP A 171 6.94 18.21 21.73
CA ASP A 171 6.11 18.45 22.91
C ASP A 171 4.62 18.16 22.68
N TRP A 172 4.34 17.14 21.87
CA TRP A 172 3.01 16.68 21.46
C TRP A 172 2.22 17.70 20.62
N ASN A 173 2.92 18.64 19.99
CA ASN A 173 2.34 19.57 19.04
C ASN A 173 2.20 18.92 17.65
N ASP A 174 0.97 18.79 17.16
CA ASP A 174 0.65 18.23 15.85
C ASP A 174 0.27 19.30 14.80
N GLU A 175 0.49 20.59 15.09
CA GLU A 175 0.17 21.68 14.16
C GLU A 175 1.07 21.69 12.92
N GLU A 176 2.36 21.40 13.10
CA GLU A 176 3.33 21.43 12.02
C GLU A 176 4.48 20.46 12.27
N ILE A 177 4.93 19.79 11.20
CA ILE A 177 6.19 19.07 11.19
C ILE A 177 7.06 19.57 10.02
N HIS A 178 8.34 19.77 10.33
CA HIS A 178 9.39 19.99 9.33
C HIS A 178 10.46 18.90 9.52
N VAL A 179 10.55 18.00 8.54
CA VAL A 179 11.43 16.82 8.61
C VAL A 179 12.29 16.69 7.36
N ALA A 180 13.58 16.40 7.55
CA ALA A 180 14.49 16.00 6.48
C ALA A 180 14.57 14.48 6.38
N LEU A 181 14.29 13.91 5.21
CA LEU A 181 14.46 12.48 4.94
C LEU A 181 15.78 12.28 4.21
N VAL A 182 16.70 11.51 4.79
CA VAL A 182 18.10 11.46 4.34
C VAL A 182 18.56 10.02 4.08
N GLY A 183 19.18 9.76 2.93
CA GLY A 183 19.77 8.45 2.59
C GLY A 183 19.21 7.83 1.32
N ASP A 184 18.91 6.53 1.35
CA ASP A 184 18.26 5.80 0.26
C ASP A 184 16.75 5.99 0.36
N LEU A 185 16.22 6.98 -0.37
CA LEU A 185 14.78 7.28 -0.44
C LEU A 185 14.09 6.48 -1.55
N PHE A 186 14.86 5.97 -2.52
CA PHE A 186 14.35 5.15 -3.60
C PHE A 186 13.86 3.78 -3.10
N HIS A 187 14.64 3.09 -2.27
CA HIS A 187 14.31 1.75 -1.75
C HIS A 187 13.80 1.75 -0.30
N GLY A 188 13.89 2.87 0.40
CA GLY A 188 13.56 2.99 1.82
C GLY A 188 12.06 2.88 2.09
N ARG A 189 11.54 1.67 2.35
CA ARG A 189 10.12 1.46 2.70
C ARG A 189 9.59 2.37 3.82
N THR A 190 10.42 2.63 4.84
CA THR A 190 10.04 3.51 5.95
C THR A 190 9.89 4.97 5.53
N VAL A 191 10.52 5.38 4.43
CA VAL A 191 10.32 6.71 3.83
C VAL A 191 9.07 6.71 2.96
N HIS A 192 8.76 5.60 2.29
CA HIS A 192 7.54 5.46 1.51
C HIS A 192 6.29 5.54 2.40
N SER A 193 6.30 4.87 3.56
CA SER A 193 5.23 4.96 4.57
C SER A 193 4.98 6.39 5.07
N LYS A 194 6.00 7.28 5.07
CA LYS A 194 5.85 8.69 5.47
C LYS A 194 4.98 9.51 4.55
N ALA A 195 4.80 9.09 3.30
CA ALA A 195 3.86 9.72 2.39
C ALA A 195 2.42 9.62 2.90
N ASP A 196 2.11 8.63 3.73
CA ASP A 196 0.81 8.45 4.37
C ASP A 196 0.81 8.80 5.85
N GLY A 197 1.90 8.53 6.57
CA GLY A 197 1.97 8.68 8.02
C GLY A 197 2.00 10.12 8.53
N LEU A 198 2.76 11.00 7.87
CA LEU A 198 2.93 12.39 8.34
C LEU A 198 1.63 13.21 8.34
N ARG A 199 0.52 12.65 7.83
CA ARG A 199 -0.83 13.24 7.86
C ARG A 199 -1.41 13.41 9.27
N ILE A 200 -0.78 12.82 10.29
CA ILE A 200 -1.08 13.13 11.69
C ILE A 200 -0.87 14.61 12.01
N PHE A 201 0.08 15.26 11.32
CA PHE A 201 0.36 16.70 11.43
C PHE A 201 -0.50 17.51 10.47
N ARG A 202 -0.99 18.68 10.90
CA ARG A 202 -1.85 19.54 10.07
C ARG A 202 -1.10 20.20 8.91
N ARG A 203 0.16 20.58 9.14
CA ARG A 203 1.06 21.15 8.11
C ARG A 203 2.33 20.31 8.06
N VAL A 204 2.70 19.87 6.86
CA VAL A 204 3.84 18.97 6.66
C VAL A 204 4.80 19.59 5.67
N LYS A 205 6.05 19.75 6.09
CA LYS A 205 7.18 20.13 5.23
C LYS A 205 8.21 19.01 5.24
N VAL A 206 8.50 18.48 4.06
CA VAL A 206 9.45 17.39 3.85
C VAL A 206 10.60 17.87 2.97
N ASP A 207 11.82 17.70 3.46
CA ASP A 207 13.03 17.94 2.67
C ASP A 207 13.69 16.60 2.33
N LEU A 208 13.74 16.26 1.05
CA LEU A 208 14.31 15.02 0.53
C LEU A 208 15.79 15.23 0.23
N VAL A 209 16.67 14.73 1.10
CA VAL A 209 18.12 14.91 1.02
C VAL A 209 18.77 13.61 0.53
N ALA A 210 18.91 13.50 -0.79
CA ALA A 210 19.47 12.35 -1.45
C ALA A 210 20.00 12.72 -2.84
N PRO A 211 21.13 12.17 -3.30
CA PRO A 211 21.57 12.34 -4.68
C PRO A 211 20.59 11.67 -5.64
N GLY A 212 20.56 12.10 -6.92
CA GLY A 212 19.56 11.67 -7.90
C GLY A 212 19.29 10.16 -8.01
N ASP A 213 20.31 9.29 -7.88
CA ASP A 213 20.12 7.82 -7.92
C ASP A 213 19.40 7.24 -6.67
N LEU A 214 19.34 8.01 -5.60
CA LEU A 214 18.74 7.64 -4.31
C LEU A 214 17.44 8.42 -4.02
N GLN A 215 17.00 9.27 -4.94
CA GLN A 215 15.85 10.14 -4.74
C GLN A 215 14.53 9.38 -4.65
N LEU A 216 13.54 10.03 -4.02
CA LEU A 216 12.21 9.45 -3.83
C LEU A 216 11.54 9.18 -5.18
N PRO A 217 10.91 8.02 -5.41
CA PRO A 217 10.22 7.75 -6.66
C PRO A 217 9.10 8.78 -6.92
N PRO A 218 8.89 9.22 -8.18
CA PRO A 218 7.92 10.27 -8.50
C PRO A 218 6.50 10.02 -7.99
N TYR A 219 6.09 8.76 -7.94
CA TYR A 219 4.79 8.35 -7.40
C TYR A 219 4.59 8.79 -5.94
N TYR A 220 5.57 8.53 -5.06
CA TYR A 220 5.48 8.91 -3.64
C TYR A 220 5.57 10.42 -3.44
N ARG A 221 6.39 11.10 -4.25
CA ARG A 221 6.44 12.57 -4.26
C ARG A 221 5.07 13.17 -4.62
N GLN A 222 4.47 12.71 -5.72
CA GLN A 222 3.14 13.18 -6.13
C GLN A 222 2.08 12.85 -5.08
N LYS A 223 2.21 11.71 -4.38
CA LYS A 223 1.34 11.34 -3.27
C LYS A 223 1.44 12.35 -2.11
N MET A 224 2.67 12.72 -1.72
CA MET A 224 2.92 13.75 -0.70
C MET A 224 2.34 15.11 -1.12
N GLU A 225 2.58 15.54 -2.36
CA GLU A 225 2.06 16.81 -2.90
C GLU A 225 0.52 16.84 -2.91
N ARG A 226 -0.14 15.74 -3.33
CA ARG A 226 -1.61 15.61 -3.29
C ARG A 226 -2.17 15.58 -1.87
N ALA A 227 -1.39 15.11 -0.89
CA ALA A 227 -1.72 15.19 0.52
C ALA A 227 -1.53 16.61 1.09
N GLY A 228 -1.05 17.57 0.29
CA GLY A 228 -0.84 18.96 0.68
C GLY A 228 0.52 19.24 1.32
N PHE A 229 1.49 18.32 1.20
CA PHE A 229 2.81 18.49 1.79
C PHE A 229 3.65 19.47 0.97
N ILE A 230 4.47 20.28 1.64
CA ILE A 230 5.51 21.08 0.99
C ILE A 230 6.76 20.21 0.86
N VAL A 231 7.13 19.84 -0.36
CA VAL A 231 8.27 18.96 -0.64
C VAL A 231 9.40 19.74 -1.32
N ARG A 232 10.61 19.66 -0.77
CA ARG A 232 11.85 20.20 -1.38
C ARG A 232 12.87 19.08 -1.58
N GLU A 233 13.74 19.21 -2.57
CA GLU A 233 14.76 18.22 -2.90
C GLU A 233 16.16 18.84 -2.82
N PHE A 234 17.11 18.07 -2.30
CA PHE A 234 18.52 18.45 -2.14
C PHE A 234 19.40 17.24 -2.49
N ASP A 235 20.52 17.47 -3.17
CA ASP A 235 21.43 16.40 -3.60
C ASP A 235 22.34 15.89 -2.48
N SER A 236 22.60 16.69 -1.44
CA SER A 236 23.49 16.34 -0.35
C SER A 236 23.14 17.04 0.97
N ILE A 237 23.65 16.49 2.08
CA ILE A 237 23.60 17.13 3.41
C ILE A 237 24.29 18.50 3.38
N ASP A 238 25.38 18.62 2.61
CA ASP A 238 26.08 19.88 2.46
C ASP A 238 25.18 20.93 1.84
N ASP A 239 24.59 20.67 0.67
CA ASP A 239 23.68 21.61 -0.01
C ASP A 239 22.51 22.01 0.89
N TYR A 240 21.98 21.04 1.62
CA TYR A 240 20.85 21.25 2.51
C TYR A 240 21.19 22.13 3.72
N LEU A 241 22.34 21.90 4.37
CA LEU A 241 22.81 22.69 5.51
C LEU A 241 23.30 24.10 5.11
N HIS A 242 23.48 24.39 3.82
CA HIS A 242 23.73 25.75 3.33
C HIS A 242 22.45 26.58 3.17
N THR A 243 21.27 25.98 3.34
CA THR A 243 20.00 26.72 3.30
C THR A 243 19.73 27.48 4.60
N ASP A 244 18.92 28.52 4.53
CA ASP A 244 18.58 29.35 5.70
C ASP A 244 17.63 28.66 6.70
N ASN A 245 16.99 27.55 6.30
CA ASN A 245 15.97 26.88 7.10
C ASN A 245 16.04 25.34 6.94
N PRO A 246 17.07 24.70 7.51
CA PRO A 246 17.15 23.26 7.63
C PRO A 246 16.19 22.76 8.73
N ALA A 247 15.72 21.52 8.58
CA ALA A 247 14.72 20.93 9.46
C ALA A 247 15.25 20.69 10.88
N PRO A 248 14.41 20.79 11.91
CA PRO A 248 14.76 20.36 13.26
C PRO A 248 14.75 18.83 13.40
N LEU A 249 13.95 18.10 12.62
CA LEU A 249 13.88 16.64 12.67
C LEU A 249 14.53 16.05 11.43
N TRP A 250 15.42 15.08 11.61
CA TRP A 250 16.10 14.38 10.51
C TRP A 250 15.87 12.90 10.63
N TYR A 251 15.40 12.27 9.58
CA TYR A 251 15.14 10.83 9.54
C TYR A 251 16.04 10.17 8.51
N PHE A 252 17.02 9.43 9.01
CA PHE A 252 17.99 8.73 8.18
C PHE A 252 17.51 7.33 7.83
N THR A 253 17.77 6.91 6.59
CA THR A 253 17.64 5.52 6.17
C THR A 253 18.98 4.83 6.05
N ARG A 254 18.96 3.50 6.12
CA ARG A 254 20.11 2.68 5.78
C ARG A 254 20.33 2.74 4.27
N LEU A 255 21.54 3.12 3.85
CA LEU A 255 22.00 2.96 2.46
C LEU A 255 22.03 1.49 2.07
N GLN A 256 21.28 1.11 1.04
CA GLN A 256 21.23 -0.26 0.51
C GLN A 256 21.93 -0.36 -0.85
N LEU A 257 23.15 0.16 -0.95
CA LEU A 257 23.92 0.21 -2.19
C LEU A 257 24.15 -1.19 -2.80
N GLU A 258 24.12 -2.24 -1.98
CA GLU A 258 24.21 -3.63 -2.42
C GLU A 258 23.05 -4.07 -3.34
N ARG A 259 21.92 -3.34 -3.32
CA ARG A 259 20.74 -3.62 -4.16
C ARG A 259 20.80 -2.92 -5.52
N MET A 260 21.82 -2.11 -5.74
CA MET A 260 21.91 -1.23 -6.89
C MET A 260 22.85 -1.86 -7.92
N GLY A 261 22.46 -1.82 -9.20
CA GLY A 261 23.22 -2.44 -10.29
C GLY A 261 24.64 -1.86 -10.42
N ASP A 262 25.47 -2.50 -11.26
CA ASP A 262 26.92 -2.23 -11.31
C ASP A 262 27.28 -0.75 -11.50
N LYS A 263 26.50 0.01 -12.28
CA LYS A 263 26.73 1.46 -12.49
C LYS A 263 26.64 2.33 -11.23
N VAL A 264 25.90 1.88 -10.22
CA VAL A 264 25.75 2.60 -8.94
C VAL A 264 26.85 2.21 -7.97
N ARG A 265 27.36 0.97 -8.08
CA ARG A 265 28.49 0.49 -7.29
C ARG A 265 29.75 1.33 -7.53
N ASP A 266 29.99 1.75 -8.77
CA ASP A 266 31.13 2.61 -9.13
C ASP A 266 31.08 4.00 -8.47
N ARG A 267 29.89 4.49 -8.10
CA ARG A 267 29.67 5.78 -7.44
C ARG A 267 29.32 5.64 -5.95
N ALA A 268 29.42 4.44 -5.39
CA ALA A 268 28.95 4.12 -4.04
C ALA A 268 29.54 5.05 -2.97
N ASP A 269 30.83 5.35 -3.04
CA ASP A 269 31.50 6.19 -2.06
C ASP A 269 31.05 7.66 -2.14
N GLN A 270 30.83 8.17 -3.35
CA GLN A 270 30.32 9.53 -3.57
C GLN A 270 28.88 9.66 -3.05
N LEU A 271 28.01 8.69 -3.39
CA LEU A 271 26.63 8.66 -2.93
C LEU A 271 26.55 8.57 -1.40
N ARG A 272 27.41 7.74 -0.79
CA ARG A 272 27.50 7.63 0.66
C ARG A 272 27.96 8.93 1.30
N TYR A 273 29.00 9.56 0.75
CA TYR A 273 29.55 10.81 1.27
C TYR A 273 28.49 11.91 1.32
N ALA A 274 27.65 12.02 0.28
CA ALA A 274 26.60 13.03 0.17
C ALA A 274 25.53 12.95 1.28
N VAL A 275 25.30 11.75 1.84
CA VAL A 275 24.23 11.49 2.83
C VAL A 275 24.74 11.01 4.19
N THR A 276 26.04 11.17 4.45
CA THR A 276 26.65 10.83 5.75
C THR A 276 26.99 12.09 6.54
N VAL A 277 26.56 12.14 7.80
CA VAL A 277 26.89 13.25 8.70
C VAL A 277 28.37 13.23 9.05
N ARG A 278 29.01 14.40 8.99
CA ARG A 278 30.44 14.57 9.30
C ARG A 278 30.62 15.58 10.44
N PRO A 279 31.75 15.55 11.18
CA PRO A 279 31.95 16.42 12.34
C PRO A 279 31.70 17.91 12.07
N GLU A 280 32.11 18.39 10.89
CA GLU A 280 31.94 19.78 10.44
C GLU A 280 30.48 20.20 10.23
N HIS A 281 29.55 19.25 10.11
CA HIS A 281 28.10 19.53 10.03
C HIS A 281 27.49 19.86 11.38
N THR A 282 28.07 19.35 12.48
CA THR A 282 27.49 19.44 13.84
C THR A 282 27.09 20.88 14.23
N PRO A 283 27.93 21.92 14.00
CA PRO A 283 27.59 23.29 14.38
C PRO A 283 26.50 23.93 13.50
N ARG A 284 26.13 23.30 12.37
CA ARG A 284 25.15 23.83 11.40
C ARG A 284 23.74 23.28 11.59
N PHE A 285 23.55 22.24 12.41
CA PHE A 285 22.21 21.78 12.73
C PHE A 285 21.45 22.84 13.55
N PRO A 286 20.13 23.00 13.34
CA PRO A 286 19.31 23.85 14.19
C PRO A 286 19.44 23.51 15.67
N SER A 287 19.27 24.52 16.53
CA SER A 287 19.19 24.29 17.98
C SER A 287 18.06 23.33 18.31
N GLY A 288 18.34 22.30 19.10
CA GLY A 288 17.38 21.27 19.48
C GLY A 288 17.11 20.21 18.41
N ALA A 289 17.87 20.20 17.30
CA ALA A 289 17.69 19.21 16.25
C ALA A 289 17.88 17.76 16.76
N LYS A 290 17.13 16.83 16.17
CA LYS A 290 17.23 15.39 16.46
C LYS A 290 17.34 14.56 15.19
N LEU A 291 18.23 13.59 15.24
CA LEU A 291 18.44 12.61 14.19
C LEU A 291 17.81 11.27 14.62
N PHE A 292 16.94 10.76 13.77
CA PHE A 292 16.21 9.52 13.90
C PHE A 292 16.70 8.52 12.84
N HIS A 293 16.55 7.23 13.12
CA HIS A 293 16.94 6.17 12.21
C HIS A 293 16.20 4.88 12.61
N PRO A 294 15.54 4.14 11.68
CA PRO A 294 14.77 2.92 12.01
C PRO A 294 15.65 1.75 12.47
N LEU A 295 16.96 1.89 12.25
CA LEU A 295 18.03 0.95 12.52
C LEU A 295 17.88 -0.33 11.65
N PRO A 296 18.88 -1.25 11.58
CA PRO A 296 20.25 -1.10 12.05
C PRO A 296 21.03 -0.09 11.20
N ARG A 297 22.00 0.55 11.82
CA ARG A 297 23.06 1.28 11.11
C ARG A 297 24.06 0.28 10.54
N HIS A 298 24.73 0.65 9.45
CA HIS A 298 25.84 -0.16 8.93
C HIS A 298 27.01 -0.14 9.92
N GLY A 299 27.64 -1.29 10.19
CA GLY A 299 28.66 -1.40 11.24
C GLY A 299 29.96 -0.62 10.96
N SER A 300 30.36 -0.52 9.69
CA SER A 300 31.62 0.16 9.31
C SER A 300 31.41 1.47 8.53
N GLN A 301 30.22 1.71 8.01
CA GLN A 301 29.93 2.81 7.08
C GLN A 301 28.52 3.39 7.31
N PRO A 302 28.18 3.77 8.55
CA PRO A 302 26.86 4.31 8.88
C PRO A 302 26.65 5.71 8.28
N THR A 303 25.41 6.03 7.89
CA THR A 303 25.00 7.40 7.50
C THR A 303 24.99 8.37 8.69
N ILE A 304 24.79 7.84 9.89
CA ILE A 304 24.93 8.54 11.17
C ILE A 304 26.08 7.91 11.98
N PRO A 305 27.30 8.46 11.90
CA PRO A 305 28.49 7.87 12.53
C PRO A 305 28.47 7.85 14.05
N HIS A 306 29.26 6.94 14.64
CA HIS A 306 29.29 6.65 16.08
C HIS A 306 29.67 7.84 16.96
N PHE A 307 30.38 8.85 16.45
CA PHE A 307 30.68 10.05 17.24
C PHE A 307 29.41 10.80 17.66
N LEU A 308 28.30 10.63 16.91
CA LEU A 308 27.01 11.24 17.22
C LEU A 308 26.29 10.58 18.40
N ASP A 309 26.68 9.36 18.79
CA ASP A 309 25.98 8.57 19.82
C ASP A 309 25.93 9.29 21.17
N ALA A 310 27.00 10.00 21.50
CA ALA A 310 27.13 10.78 22.73
C ALA A 310 26.65 12.24 22.61
N THR A 311 26.10 12.64 21.46
CA THR A 311 25.68 14.02 21.21
C THR A 311 24.20 14.23 21.50
N PRO A 312 23.78 15.47 21.80
CA PRO A 312 22.36 15.81 21.93
C PRO A 312 21.53 15.56 20.66
N LEU A 313 22.18 15.38 19.50
CA LEU A 313 21.52 15.07 18.23
C LEU A 313 20.94 13.65 18.20
N ASN A 314 21.37 12.75 19.08
CA ASN A 314 20.86 11.37 19.14
C ASN A 314 19.36 11.36 19.53
N GLY A 315 18.52 10.95 18.58
CA GLY A 315 17.10 10.65 18.77
C GLY A 315 16.72 9.19 18.50
N TRP A 316 17.57 8.43 17.80
CA TRP A 316 17.25 7.05 17.37
C TRP A 316 17.20 6.04 18.53
N ASP A 317 17.89 6.30 19.65
CA ASP A 317 17.84 5.40 20.81
C ASP A 317 16.49 5.49 21.54
N VAL A 318 16.00 6.72 21.77
CA VAL A 318 14.66 6.95 22.35
C VAL A 318 13.57 6.46 21.41
N GLN A 319 13.72 6.69 20.11
CA GLN A 319 12.83 6.12 19.08
C GLN A 319 12.75 4.60 19.17
N SER A 320 13.89 3.90 19.30
CA SER A 320 13.89 2.45 19.44
C SER A 320 13.16 1.97 20.70
N MET A 321 13.29 2.71 21.82
CA MET A 321 12.55 2.41 23.06
C MET A 321 11.05 2.68 22.90
N ASN A 322 10.68 3.75 22.19
CA ASN A 322 9.28 4.11 21.92
C ASN A 322 8.52 3.01 21.17
N GLY A 323 9.21 2.22 20.35
CA GLY A 323 8.66 1.02 19.73
C GLY A 323 8.07 0.00 20.69
N TYR A 324 8.52 -0.07 21.95
CA TYR A 324 7.93 -0.97 22.96
C TYR A 324 6.54 -0.48 23.39
N PHE A 325 6.42 0.81 23.74
CA PHE A 325 5.16 1.38 24.25
C PHE A 325 4.08 1.44 23.17
N THR A 326 4.43 1.87 21.96
CA THR A 326 3.47 1.95 20.85
C THR A 326 2.94 0.57 20.45
N ARG A 327 3.78 -0.47 20.51
CA ARG A 327 3.33 -1.85 20.22
C ARG A 327 2.49 -2.44 21.35
N ILE A 328 2.76 -2.13 22.62
CA ILE A 328 1.86 -2.53 23.72
C ILE A 328 0.48 -1.91 23.50
N ALA A 329 0.44 -0.60 23.23
CA ALA A 329 -0.81 0.11 22.98
C ALA A 329 -1.54 -0.45 21.75
N LEU A 330 -0.83 -0.72 20.66
CA LEU A 330 -1.42 -1.29 19.45
C LEU A 330 -2.02 -2.69 19.68
N ILE A 331 -1.29 -3.57 20.38
CA ILE A 331 -1.80 -4.89 20.76
C ILE A 331 -3.03 -4.72 21.67
N GLY A 332 -2.96 -3.84 22.67
CA GLY A 332 -4.08 -3.57 23.57
C GLY A 332 -5.32 -3.09 22.83
N LEU A 333 -5.14 -2.24 21.81
CA LEU A 333 -6.21 -1.74 20.95
C LEU A 333 -6.86 -2.89 20.17
N LEU A 334 -6.06 -3.66 19.42
CA LEU A 334 -6.54 -4.76 18.57
C LEU A 334 -7.08 -5.97 19.36
N THR A 335 -6.81 -6.04 20.65
CA THR A 335 -7.31 -7.13 21.51
C THR A 335 -8.46 -6.67 22.41
N GLY A 336 -8.83 -5.39 22.35
CA GLY A 336 -9.94 -4.80 23.09
C GLY A 336 -9.65 -4.59 24.59
N VAL A 337 -8.37 -4.48 24.96
CA VAL A 337 -7.93 -4.04 26.30
C VAL A 337 -8.18 -2.55 26.47
N ILE A 338 -7.86 -1.78 25.44
CA ILE A 338 -8.09 -0.34 25.34
C ILE A 338 -8.91 -0.02 24.07
N GLY A 339 -9.47 1.18 23.98
CA GLY A 339 -10.23 1.65 22.80
C GLY A 339 -11.75 1.73 22.98
N ASN A 340 -12.30 1.28 24.12
CA ASN A 340 -13.74 1.37 24.39
C ASN A 340 -14.21 2.81 24.65
N ASP A 341 -13.31 3.68 25.08
CA ASP A 341 -13.49 5.12 25.29
C ASP A 341 -13.20 5.97 24.04
N PHE A 342 -12.83 5.34 22.91
CA PHE A 342 -12.57 6.06 21.67
C PHE A 342 -13.85 6.67 21.08
N SER A 343 -13.85 7.99 20.91
CA SER A 343 -14.97 8.79 20.40
C SER A 343 -14.69 9.50 19.07
N GLY A 344 -13.51 9.29 18.47
CA GLY A 344 -13.12 9.89 17.20
C GLY A 344 -13.71 9.21 15.98
N TYR A 345 -13.34 9.71 14.80
CA TYR A 345 -13.76 9.16 13.52
C TYR A 345 -13.05 7.83 13.22
N SER A 346 -13.83 6.78 12.98
CA SER A 346 -13.34 5.57 12.30
C SER A 346 -13.83 5.62 10.86
N PRO A 347 -12.99 5.30 9.87
CA PRO A 347 -13.45 5.22 8.49
C PRO A 347 -14.50 4.10 8.41
N PRO A 348 -15.58 4.29 7.64
CA PRO A 348 -16.45 3.17 7.29
C PRO A 348 -15.64 2.14 6.48
N GLU A 349 -16.15 0.91 6.39
CA GLU A 349 -15.65 -0.04 5.39
C GLU A 349 -15.66 0.63 4.01
N GLU A 350 -14.62 0.39 3.23
CA GLU A 350 -14.46 1.01 1.91
C GLU A 350 -15.69 0.74 1.03
N SER A 351 -16.43 1.81 0.72
CA SER A 351 -17.50 1.80 -0.27
C SER A 351 -16.95 2.26 -1.61
N TYR A 352 -17.21 1.49 -2.66
CA TYR A 352 -16.85 1.83 -4.02
C TYR A 352 -18.07 2.42 -4.73
N ASP A 353 -17.95 3.62 -5.28
CA ASP A 353 -18.97 4.18 -6.17
C ASP A 353 -18.97 3.37 -7.48
N GLU A 354 -20.07 2.66 -7.75
CA GLU A 354 -20.22 1.73 -8.86
C GLU A 354 -20.52 2.39 -10.20
N GLU A 355 -20.60 3.72 -10.28
CA GLU A 355 -20.87 4.36 -11.58
C GLU A 355 -19.65 4.25 -12.51
N PHE A 356 -19.77 3.36 -13.51
CA PHE A 356 -18.80 3.21 -14.61
C PHE A 356 -19.42 3.14 -16.01
N LEU A 357 -20.75 3.21 -16.08
CA LEU A 357 -21.55 3.21 -17.30
C LEU A 357 -22.29 4.53 -17.42
N ILE A 358 -21.99 5.30 -18.46
CA ILE A 358 -22.61 6.62 -18.66
C ILE A 358 -23.47 6.55 -19.92
N ASP A 359 -24.79 6.68 -19.75
CA ASP A 359 -25.71 6.78 -20.88
C ASP A 359 -25.43 8.08 -21.66
N ALA A 360 -25.24 7.93 -22.98
CA ALA A 360 -24.91 9.03 -23.87
C ALA A 360 -26.06 9.28 -24.85
N PRO A 361 -26.31 10.55 -25.24
CA PRO A 361 -27.40 10.87 -26.15
C PRO A 361 -27.18 10.22 -27.52
N VAL A 362 -28.22 9.54 -28.00
CA VAL A 362 -28.28 8.98 -29.36
C VAL A 362 -28.53 10.14 -30.33
N LYS A 363 -27.57 10.41 -31.21
CA LYS A 363 -27.76 11.38 -32.30
C LYS A 363 -28.20 10.62 -33.56
N SER A 364 -29.41 10.86 -34.05
CA SER A 364 -29.85 10.33 -35.35
C SER A 364 -29.04 11.02 -36.46
N LYS A 365 -28.13 10.30 -37.12
CA LYS A 365 -27.49 10.76 -38.35
C LYS A 365 -27.80 9.78 -39.49
N PRO A 366 -28.02 10.27 -40.73
CA PRO A 366 -28.14 9.40 -41.90
C PRO A 366 -26.86 8.59 -42.12
N LYS A 367 -26.99 7.34 -42.59
CA LYS A 367 -25.84 6.45 -42.86
C LYS A 367 -24.91 7.07 -43.90
N PRO A 368 -23.59 7.21 -43.66
CA PRO A 368 -22.63 7.31 -44.76
C PRO A 368 -22.56 5.95 -45.47
N ASN A 369 -22.49 5.97 -46.80
CA ASN A 369 -22.27 4.78 -47.61
C ASN A 369 -20.94 4.12 -47.23
N PHE A 370 -21.00 2.81 -46.97
CA PHE A 370 -19.90 1.84 -46.88
C PHE A 370 -18.57 2.36 -46.30
N LYS A 371 -18.30 2.02 -45.02
CA LYS A 371 -16.91 1.87 -44.56
C LYS A 371 -16.45 0.46 -44.93
N VAL A 372 -15.46 0.36 -45.81
CA VAL A 372 -14.95 -0.90 -46.35
C VAL A 372 -14.60 -1.89 -45.22
N GLY A 373 -15.13 -3.13 -45.30
CA GLY A 373 -14.65 -4.27 -44.51
C GLY A 373 -15.56 -4.85 -43.41
N ILE A 374 -16.55 -4.12 -42.90
CA ILE A 374 -17.53 -4.65 -41.90
C ILE A 374 -18.95 -4.40 -42.39
N LYS A 375 -19.78 -5.46 -42.41
CA LYS A 375 -21.22 -5.36 -42.73
C LYS A 375 -21.92 -4.61 -41.59
N PRO A 376 -22.72 -3.56 -41.87
CA PRO A 376 -23.51 -2.90 -40.85
C PRO A 376 -24.39 -3.90 -40.08
N VAL A 377 -24.34 -3.82 -38.75
CA VAL A 377 -25.20 -4.64 -37.89
C VAL A 377 -26.63 -4.11 -37.98
N GLU A 378 -27.59 -4.98 -38.32
CA GLU A 378 -29.01 -4.62 -38.28
C GLU A 378 -29.59 -4.82 -36.87
N HIS A 379 -29.23 -5.92 -36.22
CA HIS A 379 -29.58 -6.23 -34.84
C HIS A 379 -28.33 -6.75 -34.11
N GLY A 380 -27.89 -6.07 -33.06
CA GLY A 380 -26.69 -6.46 -32.33
C GLY A 380 -26.02 -5.35 -31.51
N LEU A 381 -24.80 -5.61 -31.04
CA LEU A 381 -23.94 -4.62 -30.36
C LEU A 381 -22.80 -4.14 -31.25
N VAL A 382 -22.41 -2.87 -31.10
CA VAL A 382 -21.20 -2.30 -31.69
C VAL A 382 -20.36 -1.60 -30.62
N ILE A 383 -19.20 -2.17 -30.32
CA ILE A 383 -18.16 -1.56 -29.47
C ILE A 383 -17.31 -0.66 -30.36
N ASP A 384 -17.30 0.63 -30.09
CA ASP A 384 -16.62 1.66 -30.88
C ASP A 384 -15.64 2.46 -30.01
N HIS A 385 -14.72 3.19 -30.64
CA HIS A 385 -13.68 4.02 -29.99
C HIS A 385 -12.66 3.24 -29.16
N ILE A 386 -12.42 1.96 -29.50
CA ILE A 386 -11.35 1.16 -28.90
C ILE A 386 -10.00 1.78 -29.30
N GLY A 387 -9.12 2.05 -28.32
CA GLY A 387 -7.79 2.62 -28.56
C GLY A 387 -7.77 3.93 -29.35
N LEU A 388 -8.79 4.78 -29.17
CA LEU A 388 -8.90 6.04 -29.94
C LEU A 388 -7.66 6.92 -29.74
N GLY A 389 -6.91 7.15 -30.82
CA GLY A 389 -5.69 7.96 -30.79
C GLY A 389 -4.39 7.16 -30.72
N ASP A 390 -4.46 5.85 -30.45
CA ASP A 390 -3.31 4.95 -30.56
C ASP A 390 -2.93 4.68 -32.02
N ASP A 391 -1.74 4.13 -32.24
CA ASP A 391 -1.33 3.65 -33.55
C ASP A 391 -2.13 2.38 -33.94
N PRO A 392 -2.28 2.09 -35.25
CA PRO A 392 -3.10 0.97 -35.70
C PRO A 392 -2.72 -0.41 -35.14
N ARG A 393 -1.43 -0.68 -34.88
CA ARG A 393 -1.01 -2.00 -34.38
C ARG A 393 -1.47 -2.17 -32.93
N THR A 394 -1.25 -1.16 -32.10
CA THR A 394 -1.74 -1.14 -30.72
C THR A 394 -3.26 -1.31 -30.64
N ILE A 395 -4.02 -0.70 -31.56
CA ILE A 395 -5.48 -0.88 -31.63
C ILE A 395 -5.85 -2.32 -31.99
N TRP A 396 -5.14 -2.94 -32.94
CA TRP A 396 -5.36 -4.35 -33.31
C TRP A 396 -5.10 -5.29 -32.13
N ASP A 397 -3.99 -5.13 -31.43
CA ASP A 397 -3.66 -5.91 -30.24
C ASP A 397 -4.73 -5.75 -29.15
N HIS A 398 -5.25 -4.52 -29.01
CA HIS A 398 -6.32 -4.23 -28.05
C HIS A 398 -7.65 -4.89 -28.43
N ILE A 399 -8.02 -4.88 -29.71
CA ILE A 399 -9.20 -5.60 -30.22
C ILE A 399 -9.08 -7.09 -29.94
N GLU A 400 -7.95 -7.72 -30.26
CA GLU A 400 -7.73 -9.15 -30.04
C GLU A 400 -7.80 -9.49 -28.54
N LYS A 401 -7.22 -8.65 -27.67
CA LYS A 401 -7.33 -8.80 -26.21
C LYS A 401 -8.79 -8.76 -25.74
N ILE A 402 -9.60 -7.80 -26.22
CA ILE A 402 -11.04 -7.73 -25.90
C ILE A 402 -11.77 -8.98 -26.39
N ARG A 403 -11.54 -9.39 -27.64
CA ARG A 403 -12.21 -10.55 -28.24
C ARG A 403 -11.89 -11.83 -27.50
N ARG A 404 -10.63 -12.02 -27.08
CA ARG A 404 -10.21 -13.18 -26.28
C ARG A 404 -10.84 -13.20 -24.89
N ILE A 405 -10.81 -12.08 -24.16
CA ILE A 405 -11.28 -12.04 -22.76
C ILE A 405 -12.81 -12.14 -22.67
N LEU A 406 -13.54 -11.57 -23.62
CA LEU A 406 -15.01 -11.61 -23.67
C LEU A 406 -15.56 -12.78 -24.52
N ASP A 407 -14.70 -13.70 -24.96
CA ASP A 407 -15.03 -14.85 -25.82
C ASP A 407 -15.82 -14.47 -27.09
N LEU A 408 -15.41 -13.39 -27.76
CA LEU A 408 -16.05 -12.87 -28.97
C LEU A 408 -15.44 -13.43 -30.26
N ASN A 409 -14.50 -14.36 -30.18
CA ASN A 409 -13.68 -14.80 -31.31
C ASN A 409 -14.51 -15.36 -32.48
N CYS A 410 -15.56 -16.11 -32.17
CA CYS A 410 -16.40 -16.78 -33.17
C CYS A 410 -17.68 -16.01 -33.53
N VAL A 411 -18.00 -14.93 -32.82
CA VAL A 411 -19.30 -14.24 -32.90
C VAL A 411 -19.19 -12.78 -33.31
N SER A 412 -17.98 -12.28 -33.55
CA SER A 412 -17.75 -10.86 -33.88
C SER A 412 -16.99 -10.63 -35.18
N SER A 413 -17.26 -9.49 -35.80
CA SER A 413 -16.42 -8.88 -36.85
C SER A 413 -15.76 -7.62 -36.28
N HIS A 414 -14.58 -7.25 -36.77
CA HIS A 414 -13.79 -6.20 -36.16
C HIS A 414 -12.83 -5.54 -37.15
N GLY A 415 -12.31 -4.36 -36.80
CA GLY A 415 -11.35 -3.65 -37.65
C GLY A 415 -10.93 -2.30 -37.10
N VAL A 416 -9.86 -1.75 -37.71
CA VAL A 416 -9.29 -0.44 -37.37
C VAL A 416 -9.61 0.57 -38.46
N TYR A 417 -10.10 1.74 -38.06
CA TYR A 417 -10.63 2.76 -38.97
C TYR A 417 -10.12 4.15 -38.61
N LYS A 418 -10.00 5.03 -39.62
CA LYS A 418 -9.83 6.45 -39.37
C LYS A 418 -11.11 7.07 -38.79
N GLY A 419 -10.94 7.90 -37.76
CA GLY A 419 -11.98 8.71 -37.14
C GLY A 419 -12.53 9.76 -38.10
N HIS A 420 -13.63 10.42 -37.71
CA HIS A 420 -14.35 11.37 -38.57
C HIS A 420 -13.52 12.62 -38.94
N SER A 421 -12.57 13.01 -38.09
CA SER A 421 -11.61 14.08 -38.36
C SER A 421 -10.46 13.67 -39.28
N GLY A 422 -10.35 12.37 -39.61
CA GLY A 422 -9.25 11.81 -40.42
C GLY A 422 -7.89 11.72 -39.72
N ARG A 423 -7.72 12.31 -38.54
CA ARG A 423 -6.43 12.42 -37.82
C ARG A 423 -6.09 11.20 -36.96
N ASN A 424 -7.09 10.59 -36.31
CA ASN A 424 -6.87 9.51 -35.34
C ASN A 424 -7.46 8.19 -35.83
N HIS A 425 -6.85 7.06 -35.47
CA HIS A 425 -7.42 5.73 -35.68
C HIS A 425 -8.28 5.31 -34.49
N LYS A 426 -9.20 4.37 -34.73
CA LYS A 426 -10.03 3.72 -33.71
C LYS A 426 -10.40 2.30 -34.09
N GLY A 427 -10.56 1.44 -33.10
CA GLY A 427 -11.03 0.08 -33.25
C GLY A 427 -12.55 -0.03 -33.11
N ILE A 428 -13.13 -0.98 -33.85
CA ILE A 428 -14.55 -1.33 -33.81
C ILE A 428 -14.68 -2.85 -33.70
N ILE A 429 -15.57 -3.33 -32.82
CA ILE A 429 -16.03 -4.72 -32.75
C ILE A 429 -17.55 -4.72 -32.90
N SER A 430 -18.07 -5.53 -33.82
CA SER A 430 -19.49 -5.71 -34.11
C SER A 430 -19.91 -7.14 -33.74
N ILE A 431 -20.96 -7.27 -32.93
CA ILE A 431 -21.46 -8.54 -32.39
C ILE A 431 -22.92 -8.71 -32.85
N PRO A 432 -23.17 -9.33 -34.02
CA PRO A 432 -24.53 -9.51 -34.54
C PRO A 432 -25.36 -10.48 -33.68
N GLY A 433 -26.66 -10.23 -33.55
CA GLY A 433 -27.60 -11.12 -32.87
C GLY A 433 -27.65 -10.96 -31.34
N GLU A 434 -26.69 -10.27 -30.73
CA GLU A 434 -26.68 -9.96 -29.30
C GLU A 434 -27.27 -8.57 -29.06
N SER A 435 -28.46 -8.46 -28.45
CA SER A 435 -29.13 -7.15 -28.26
C SER A 435 -28.65 -6.40 -27.02
N THR A 436 -28.14 -7.13 -26.01
CA THR A 436 -27.70 -6.58 -24.72
C THR A 436 -26.49 -7.33 -24.21
N MET A 437 -25.69 -6.67 -23.37
CA MET A 437 -24.55 -7.25 -22.67
C MET A 437 -24.80 -7.14 -21.17
N ASP A 438 -24.60 -8.23 -20.42
CA ASP A 438 -24.75 -8.23 -18.97
C ASP A 438 -23.72 -7.33 -18.28
N GLU A 439 -24.00 -6.97 -17.04
CA GLU A 439 -23.17 -6.04 -16.27
C GLU A 439 -21.76 -6.57 -16.02
N SER A 440 -21.56 -7.88 -15.88
CA SER A 440 -20.25 -8.50 -15.68
C SER A 440 -19.37 -8.31 -16.93
N ARG A 441 -19.89 -8.63 -18.12
CA ARG A 441 -19.21 -8.42 -19.40
C ARG A 441 -18.99 -6.93 -19.68
N MET A 442 -19.94 -6.07 -19.33
CA MET A 442 -19.78 -4.62 -19.41
C MET A 442 -18.66 -4.10 -18.51
N LYS A 443 -18.54 -4.62 -17.28
CA LYS A 443 -17.48 -4.27 -16.32
C LYS A 443 -16.10 -4.72 -16.82
N ILE A 444 -16.00 -5.95 -17.35
CA ILE A 444 -14.78 -6.47 -17.97
C ILE A 444 -14.39 -5.59 -19.16
N LEU A 445 -15.33 -5.28 -20.06
CA LEU A 445 -15.07 -4.41 -21.21
C LEU A 445 -14.61 -3.01 -20.78
N ALA A 446 -15.25 -2.44 -19.77
CA ALA A 446 -14.90 -1.13 -19.21
C ALA A 446 -13.50 -1.12 -18.57
N ALA A 447 -13.07 -2.23 -17.98
CA ALA A 447 -11.72 -2.40 -17.46
C ALA A 447 -10.67 -2.54 -18.56
N ILE A 448 -10.96 -3.29 -19.64
CA ILE A 448 -10.01 -3.51 -20.75
C ILE A 448 -9.92 -2.26 -21.62
N ALA A 449 -11.05 -1.60 -21.90
CA ALA A 449 -11.16 -0.50 -22.85
C ALA A 449 -11.94 0.67 -22.25
N PRO A 450 -11.42 1.31 -21.19
CA PRO A 450 -12.00 2.53 -20.68
C PRO A 450 -12.02 3.58 -21.81
N ASN A 451 -13.11 4.34 -21.90
CA ASN A 451 -13.44 5.30 -22.97
C ASN A 451 -14.06 4.71 -24.25
N ALA A 452 -14.15 3.39 -24.39
CA ALA A 452 -14.93 2.81 -25.48
C ALA A 452 -16.43 3.13 -25.31
N THR A 453 -17.19 2.92 -26.37
CA THR A 453 -18.64 3.09 -26.39
C THR A 453 -19.30 1.80 -26.84
N VAL A 454 -20.29 1.33 -26.11
CA VAL A 454 -21.18 0.24 -26.53
C VAL A 454 -22.45 0.85 -27.12
N ASN A 455 -22.73 0.55 -28.38
CA ASN A 455 -23.94 0.96 -29.07
C ASN A 455 -24.85 -0.27 -29.25
N MET A 456 -26.07 -0.20 -28.74
CA MET A 456 -27.11 -1.20 -28.98
C MET A 456 -27.86 -0.83 -30.26
N VAL A 457 -27.95 -1.76 -31.21
CA VAL A 457 -28.48 -1.52 -32.54
C VAL A 457 -29.69 -2.42 -32.82
N GLU A 458 -30.80 -1.81 -33.24
CA GLU A 458 -32.00 -2.49 -33.72
C GLU A 458 -32.48 -1.84 -35.01
N GLU A 459 -32.88 -2.66 -35.99
CA GLU A 459 -33.31 -2.21 -37.32
C GLU A 459 -32.28 -1.27 -37.98
N GLY A 460 -30.99 -1.50 -37.70
CA GLY A 460 -29.87 -0.70 -38.18
C GLY A 460 -29.76 0.70 -37.58
N ARG A 461 -30.44 0.99 -36.46
CA ARG A 461 -30.38 2.25 -35.70
C ARG A 461 -29.85 2.02 -34.29
N VAL A 462 -29.01 2.93 -33.81
CA VAL A 462 -28.56 2.90 -32.41
C VAL A 462 -29.73 3.31 -31.52
N ILE A 463 -30.19 2.43 -30.64
CA ILE A 463 -31.29 2.69 -29.70
C ILE A 463 -30.79 3.14 -28.32
N ARG A 464 -29.59 2.71 -27.93
CA ARG A 464 -28.93 3.09 -26.69
C ARG A 464 -27.43 3.17 -26.92
N LYS A 465 -26.79 4.13 -26.27
CA LYS A 465 -25.36 4.36 -26.36
C LYS A 465 -24.80 4.52 -24.96
N VAL A 466 -23.88 3.65 -24.58
CA VAL A 466 -23.25 3.65 -23.26
C VAL A 466 -21.77 3.96 -23.44
N ARG A 467 -21.27 5.00 -22.77
CA ARG A 467 -19.84 5.31 -22.70
C ARG A 467 -19.25 4.64 -21.46
N LEU A 468 -18.13 3.96 -21.64
CA LEU A 468 -17.44 3.26 -20.57
C LEU A 468 -16.41 4.17 -19.91
N SER A 469 -16.36 4.15 -18.59
CA SER A 469 -15.22 4.62 -17.79
C SER A 469 -14.61 3.45 -17.03
N MET A 470 -13.41 3.61 -16.47
CA MET A 470 -12.81 2.55 -15.66
C MET A 470 -13.77 2.17 -14.51
N PRO A 471 -14.04 0.88 -14.29
CA PRO A 471 -14.81 0.44 -13.13
C PRO A 471 -14.04 0.74 -11.84
N PRO A 472 -14.72 0.95 -10.71
CA PRO A 472 -14.05 1.27 -9.45
C PRO A 472 -13.14 0.14 -8.96
N ARG A 473 -13.45 -1.11 -9.32
CA ARG A 473 -12.64 -2.29 -9.01
C ARG A 473 -12.81 -3.39 -10.05
N VAL A 474 -11.77 -4.22 -10.19
CA VAL A 474 -11.74 -5.42 -11.04
C VAL A 474 -11.22 -6.57 -10.19
N TYR A 475 -11.99 -7.64 -10.05
CA TYR A 475 -11.69 -8.78 -9.17
C TYR A 475 -12.34 -10.06 -9.71
N GLY A 476 -11.89 -11.21 -9.21
CA GLY A 476 -12.51 -12.51 -9.51
C GLY A 476 -12.40 -12.97 -10.97
N LEU A 477 -11.42 -12.44 -11.72
CA LEU A 477 -11.16 -12.83 -13.11
C LEU A 477 -9.84 -13.60 -13.20
N ASP A 478 -9.85 -14.76 -13.85
CA ASP A 478 -8.60 -15.50 -14.11
C ASP A 478 -7.68 -14.80 -15.12
N SER A 479 -8.25 -13.88 -15.90
CA SER A 479 -7.56 -13.12 -16.94
C SER A 479 -6.79 -11.91 -16.43
N ILE A 480 -6.85 -11.58 -15.14
CA ILE A 480 -6.07 -10.49 -14.53
C ILE A 480 -4.93 -11.05 -13.66
N ALA A 481 -3.87 -10.27 -13.47
CA ALA A 481 -2.74 -10.60 -12.61
C ALA A 481 -1.94 -9.35 -12.23
N CYS A 482 -1.54 -9.25 -10.96
CA CYS A 482 -0.52 -8.29 -10.55
C CYS A 482 0.80 -8.60 -11.29
N LYS A 483 1.52 -7.56 -11.72
CA LYS A 483 2.82 -7.69 -12.40
C LYS A 483 4.02 -7.42 -11.48
N ASN A 484 3.75 -7.25 -10.18
CA ASN A 484 4.79 -6.99 -9.20
C ASN A 484 5.33 -8.31 -8.65
N PRO A 485 6.59 -8.70 -8.93
CA PRO A 485 7.11 -10.00 -8.51
C PRO A 485 7.18 -10.18 -6.98
N ASP A 486 7.27 -9.07 -6.24
CA ASP A 486 7.29 -9.08 -4.78
C ASP A 486 5.87 -9.16 -4.16
N CYS A 487 4.79 -9.07 -4.94
CA CYS A 487 3.42 -9.11 -4.44
C CYS A 487 2.97 -10.54 -4.11
N ILE A 488 2.23 -10.72 -3.00
CA ILE A 488 1.61 -12.02 -2.67
C ILE A 488 0.65 -12.50 -3.77
N ALA A 489 0.06 -11.58 -4.53
CA ALA A 489 -0.82 -11.87 -5.65
C ALA A 489 -0.10 -12.13 -6.98
N PHE A 490 1.23 -12.10 -7.03
CA PHE A 490 1.95 -12.46 -8.24
C PHE A 490 1.80 -13.98 -8.51
N PRO A 491 1.29 -14.40 -9.69
CA PRO A 491 0.99 -15.82 -9.94
C PRO A 491 2.16 -16.77 -9.70
N GLU A 492 3.38 -16.36 -10.04
CA GLU A 492 4.60 -17.16 -9.93
C GLU A 492 5.04 -17.40 -8.47
N ASN A 493 4.49 -16.63 -7.52
CA ASN A 493 4.71 -16.89 -6.09
C ASN A 493 3.89 -18.09 -5.58
N GLY A 494 2.89 -18.57 -6.34
CA GLY A 494 2.21 -19.83 -6.04
C GLY A 494 1.29 -19.80 -4.80
N GLU A 495 0.87 -18.62 -4.35
CA GLU A 495 0.04 -18.43 -3.15
C GLU A 495 -1.48 -18.52 -3.43
N PHE A 496 -1.87 -18.69 -4.71
CA PHE A 496 -3.27 -18.82 -5.15
C PHE A 496 -4.20 -17.69 -4.67
N VAL A 497 -3.66 -16.47 -4.64
CA VAL A 497 -4.38 -15.27 -4.21
C VAL A 497 -5.38 -14.80 -5.26
N GLU A 498 -6.61 -14.51 -4.83
CA GLU A 498 -7.63 -13.88 -5.67
C GLU A 498 -7.14 -12.48 -6.08
N GLN A 499 -7.09 -12.23 -7.39
CA GLN A 499 -6.64 -10.95 -7.92
C GLN A 499 -7.69 -9.87 -7.71
N GLU A 500 -7.27 -8.71 -7.23
CA GLU A 500 -8.13 -7.52 -7.13
C GLU A 500 -7.34 -6.24 -7.38
N PHE A 501 -7.97 -5.35 -8.13
CA PHE A 501 -7.45 -4.07 -8.56
C PHE A 501 -8.49 -2.98 -8.29
N VAL A 502 -8.05 -1.84 -7.76
CA VAL A 502 -8.89 -0.69 -7.44
C VAL A 502 -8.53 0.47 -8.37
N ARG A 503 -9.54 1.19 -8.87
CA ARG A 503 -9.37 2.33 -9.80
C ARG A 503 -8.49 3.40 -9.18
N TYR A 504 -7.51 3.87 -9.94
CA TYR A 504 -6.61 4.95 -9.55
C TYR A 504 -6.45 5.95 -10.70
N GLY A 505 -7.11 7.10 -10.57
CA GLY A 505 -7.16 8.08 -11.65
C GLY A 505 -8.01 7.60 -12.83
N SER A 506 -7.62 8.00 -14.04
CA SER A 506 -8.39 7.78 -15.28
C SER A 506 -7.87 6.67 -16.18
N ASP A 507 -6.65 6.17 -15.94
CA ASP A 507 -5.93 5.24 -16.82
C ASP A 507 -5.19 4.11 -16.07
N ALA A 508 -5.25 4.08 -14.74
CA ALA A 508 -4.55 3.09 -13.94
C ALA A 508 -5.46 2.43 -12.89
N PHE A 509 -5.07 1.23 -12.53
CA PHE A 509 -5.51 0.53 -11.34
C PHE A 509 -4.35 0.39 -10.37
N VAL A 510 -4.66 0.17 -9.11
CA VAL A 510 -3.70 -0.20 -8.07
C VAL A 510 -4.04 -1.59 -7.57
N CYS A 511 -3.03 -2.46 -7.44
CA CYS A 511 -3.23 -3.78 -6.85
C CYS A 511 -3.68 -3.65 -5.39
N ARG A 512 -4.73 -4.37 -4.98
CA ARG A 512 -5.29 -4.33 -3.62
C ARG A 512 -4.28 -4.69 -2.52
N TYR A 513 -3.26 -5.48 -2.85
CA TYR A 513 -2.35 -6.07 -1.87
C TYR A 513 -1.05 -5.29 -1.73
N CYS A 514 -0.32 -5.07 -2.82
CA CYS A 514 0.97 -4.38 -2.81
C CYS A 514 0.90 -2.88 -3.12
N GLU A 515 -0.31 -2.35 -3.35
CA GLU A 515 -0.57 -0.95 -3.71
C GLU A 515 0.22 -0.41 -4.93
N LYS A 516 0.78 -1.31 -5.75
CA LYS A 516 1.51 -0.93 -6.95
C LYS A 516 0.55 -0.52 -8.07
N PRO A 517 0.75 0.64 -8.71
CA PRO A 517 -0.03 1.04 -9.86
C PRO A 517 0.31 0.19 -11.09
N HIS A 518 -0.72 -0.08 -11.88
CA HIS A 518 -0.69 -0.77 -13.17
C HIS A 518 -1.60 0.00 -14.12
N THR A 519 -1.20 0.25 -15.35
CA THR A 519 -2.13 0.81 -16.33
C THR A 519 -3.28 -0.18 -16.58
N TYR A 520 -4.43 0.30 -17.04
CA TYR A 520 -5.57 -0.57 -17.36
C TYR A 520 -5.23 -1.66 -18.41
N ARG A 521 -4.13 -1.48 -19.17
CA ARG A 521 -3.63 -2.45 -20.17
C ARG A 521 -2.76 -3.54 -19.56
N GLU A 522 -2.07 -3.23 -18.46
CA GLU A 522 -1.07 -4.10 -17.83
C GLU A 522 -1.69 -5.16 -16.91
N ILE A 523 -2.88 -4.93 -16.36
CA ILE A 523 -3.48 -5.86 -15.39
C ILE A 523 -3.85 -7.21 -15.99
N TRP A 524 -3.86 -7.36 -17.31
CA TRP A 524 -4.30 -8.56 -18.02
C TRP A 524 -3.16 -9.58 -18.18
N ARG A 525 -3.49 -10.86 -18.11
CA ARG A 525 -2.60 -11.95 -18.49
C ARG A 525 -2.45 -11.99 -20.02
N ASP A 526 -1.24 -12.33 -20.45
CA ASP A 526 -0.89 -12.42 -21.86
C ASP A 526 -1.40 -13.70 -22.52
#